data_AF-A0A0S8CDH2-F1
#
_entry.id   AF-A0A0S8CDH2-F1
#
_cell.length_a   1.000
_cell.length_b   1.000
_cell.length_c   1.000
_cell.angle_alpha   90.00
_cell.angle_beta   90.00
_cell.angle_gamma   90.00
#
_symmetry.space_group_name_H-M   'P 1'
#
loop_
_entity.id
_entity.type
_entity.pdbx_description
1 polymer ?
#
loop_
_entity_poly.entity_id
_entity_poly.type
_entity_poly.pdbx_seq_one_letter_code
_entity_poly.pdbx_strand_id
1 'polypeptide(L)' 'RDEEKRFDSCMDWIAKIIVAEALTLTGGNRSQAARLLGLTRPTLHSKIEKYHLKFGTTVKEEESQS' A
#
# COMPACT_ATOMS: atom_id res chain seq x y z
N ARG A 1 -2.74 -22.48 -20.56
CA ARG A 1 -2.51 -21.02 -20.70
C ARG A 1 -3.48 -20.19 -19.85
N ASP A 2 -4.69 -20.67 -19.51
CA ASP A 2 -5.65 -19.90 -18.68
C ASP A 2 -5.50 -20.10 -17.17
N GLU A 3 -4.95 -21.24 -16.71
CA GLU A 3 -4.74 -21.50 -15.28
C GLU A 3 -3.65 -20.62 -14.67
N GLU A 4 -2.59 -20.34 -15.42
CA GLU A 4 -1.48 -19.48 -15.01
C GLU A 4 -1.96 -18.06 -14.67
N LYS A 5 -2.92 -17.54 -15.45
CA LYS A 5 -3.56 -16.24 -15.19
C LYS A 5 -4.40 -16.21 -13.90
N ARG A 6 -4.97 -17.35 -13.48
CA ARG A 6 -5.78 -17.41 -12.24
C ARG A 6 -4.89 -17.30 -11.00
N PHE A 7 -3.74 -17.98 -11.01
CA PHE A 7 -2.77 -17.85 -9.93
C PHE A 7 -2.24 -16.43 -9.82
N ASP A 8 -1.81 -15.84 -10.94
CA ASP A 8 -1.31 -14.46 -10.98
C ASP A 8 -2.36 -13.45 -10.50
N SER A 9 -3.63 -13.63 -10.91
CA SER A 9 -4.73 -12.76 -10.46
C SER A 9 -4.96 -12.87 -8.95
N CYS A 10 -4.87 -14.07 -8.38
CA CYS A 10 -4.99 -14.30 -6.94
C CYS A 10 -3.82 -13.64 -6.18
N MET A 11 -2.59 -13.82 -6.67
CA MET A 11 -1.40 -13.21 -6.09
C MET A 11 -1.45 -11.68 -6.16
N ASP A 12 -1.94 -11.10 -7.26
CA ASP A 12 -2.14 -9.66 -7.39
C ASP A 12 -3.17 -9.12 -6.40
N TRP A 13 -4.27 -9.86 -6.17
CA TRP A 13 -5.29 -9.49 -5.18
C TRP A 13 -4.74 -9.50 -3.74
N ILE A 14 -4.01 -10.55 -3.37
CA ILE A 14 -3.35 -10.62 -2.05
C ILE A 14 -2.34 -9.48 -1.91
N ALA A 15 -1.52 -9.23 -2.94
CA ALA A 15 -0.57 -8.13 -2.94
C ALA A 15 -1.26 -6.76 -2.78
N LYS A 16 -2.44 -6.56 -3.38
CA LYS A 16 -3.24 -5.35 -3.19
C LYS A 16 -3.64 -5.15 -1.72
N ILE A 17 -4.11 -6.20 -1.05
CA ILE A 17 -4.49 -6.16 0.37
C ILE A 17 -3.28 -5.81 1.24
N ILE A 18 -2.15 -6.47 1.02
CA ILE A 18 -0.92 -6.24 1.79
C ILE A 18 -0.43 -4.79 1.65
N VAL A 19 -0.42 -4.25 0.42
CA VAL A 19 0.00 -2.86 0.18
C VAL A 19 -0.97 -1.86 0.82
N ALA A 20 -2.27 -2.11 0.75
CA ALA A 20 -3.26 -1.26 1.40
C ALA A 20 -3.07 -1.26 2.92
N GLU A 21 -2.86 -2.42 3.53
CA GLU A 21 -2.70 -2.53 4.98
C GLU A 21 -1.40 -1.88 5.47
N ALA A 22 -0.30 -2.05 4.74
CA ALA A 22 0.95 -1.36 5.06
C ALA A 22 0.81 0.18 5.01
N LEU A 23 -0.01 0.70 4.08
CA LEU A 23 -0.32 2.13 4.05
C LEU A 23 -1.18 2.55 5.24
N THR A 24 -2.18 1.75 5.63
CA THR A 24 -3.00 2.00 6.84
C THR A 24 -2.16 2.02 8.10
N LEU A 25 -1.34 1.00 8.32
CA LEU A 25 -0.48 0.88 9.50
C LEU A 25 0.53 2.02 9.63
N THR A 26 0.88 2.67 8.52
CA THR A 26 1.85 3.77 8.49
C THR A 26 1.20 5.14 8.29
N GLY A 27 -0.14 5.23 8.39
CA GLY A 27 -0.88 6.49 8.22
C GLY A 27 -0.69 7.13 6.84
N GLY A 28 -0.52 6.32 5.80
CA GLY A 28 -0.26 6.76 4.43
C GLY A 28 1.20 7.11 4.13
N ASN A 29 2.12 6.94 5.09
CA ASN A 29 3.54 7.20 4.87
C ASN A 29 4.17 6.13 3.95
N ARG A 30 4.18 6.42 2.65
CA ARG A 30 4.72 5.55 1.60
C ARG A 30 6.15 5.08 1.86
N SER A 31 7.00 5.94 2.44
CA SER A 31 8.39 5.56 2.74
C SER A 31 8.46 4.51 3.85
N GLN A 32 7.64 4.66 4.88
CA GLN A 32 7.56 3.69 5.97
C GLN A 32 6.88 2.39 5.52
N ALA A 33 5.82 2.46 4.71
CA ALA A 33 5.15 1.29 4.14
C ALA A 33 6.10 0.47 3.26
N ALA A 34 6.93 1.13 2.44
CA ALA A 34 7.92 0.44 1.61
C ALA A 34 8.94 -0.31 2.48
N ARG A 35 9.45 0.35 3.54
CA ARG A 35 10.36 -0.27 4.51
C ARG A 35 9.71 -1.44 5.25
N LEU A 36 8.46 -1.30 5.66
CA LEU A 36 7.69 -2.35 6.35
C LEU A 36 7.55 -3.60 5.48
N LEU A 37 7.31 -3.42 4.18
CA LEU A 37 7.16 -4.51 3.22
C LEU A 37 8.48 -5.04 2.64
N GLY A 38 9.63 -4.47 3.02
CA GLY A 38 10.92 -4.82 2.43
C GLY A 38 11.05 -4.45 0.95
N LEU A 39 10.27 -3.47 0.49
CA LEU A 39 10.25 -2.99 -0.90
C LEU A 39 11.06 -1.70 -1.04
N THR A 40 11.57 -1.47 -2.25
CA THR A 40 12.07 -0.13 -2.60
C THR A 40 10.89 0.84 -2.74
N ARG A 41 11.12 2.14 -2.51
CA ARG A 41 10.08 3.16 -2.70
C ARG A 41 9.52 3.17 -4.14
N PRO A 42 10.32 3.07 -5.22
CA PRO A 42 9.80 2.94 -6.58
C PRO A 42 8.88 1.72 -6.75
N THR A 43 9.25 0.56 -6.20
CA THR A 43 8.42 -0.65 -6.29
C THR A 43 7.06 -0.47 -5.61
N LEU A 44 7.04 0.10 -4.40
CA LEU A 44 5.78 0.40 -3.72
C LEU A 44 4.92 1.35 -4.55
N HIS A 45 5.53 2.41 -5.11
CA HIS A 45 4.82 3.38 -5.94
C HIS A 45 4.13 2.71 -7.14
N SER A 46 4.85 1.87 -7.89
CA SER A 46 4.27 1.12 -9.00
C SER A 46 3.11 0.21 -8.57
N LYS A 47 3.16 -0.39 -7.38
CA LYS A 47 2.08 -1.22 -6.85
C LYS A 47 0.85 -0.39 -6.43
N ILE A 48 1.05 0.78 -5.84
CA ILE A 48 -0.04 1.72 -5.49
C ILE A 48 -0.79 2.13 -6.76
N GLU A 49 -0.06 2.51 -7.80
CA GLU A 49 -0.63 2.88 -9.11
C GLU A 49 -1.35 1.69 -9.76
N LYS A 50 -0.70 0.51 -9.82
CA LYS A 50 -1.28 -0.72 -10.40
C LYS A 50 -2.61 -1.09 -9.77
N TYR A 51 -2.74 -0.91 -8.46
CA TYR A 51 -3.93 -1.33 -7.71
C TYR A 51 -4.94 -0.20 -7.48
N HIS A 52 -4.65 1.00 -7.99
CA HIS A 52 -5.44 2.22 -7.84
C HIS A 52 -5.78 2.52 -6.36
N LEU A 53 -4.81 2.32 -5.48
CA LEU A 53 -4.99 2.55 -4.04
C LEU A 53 -4.97 4.05 -3.77
N LYS A 54 -6.10 4.58 -3.30
CA LYS A 54 -6.22 5.96 -2.83
C LYS A 54 -6.12 5.97 -1.31
N PHE A 55 -5.25 6.82 -0.78
CA PHE A 55 -5.13 7.03 0.66
C PHE A 55 -5.55 8.46 0.99
N GLY A 56 -6.59 8.60 1.81
CA GLY A 56 -6.99 9.89 2.36
C GLY A 56 -6.14 10.18 3.59
N THR A 57 -5.25 11.17 3.51
CA THR A 57 -4.57 11.70 4.70
C THR A 57 -5.54 12.61 5.44
N THR A 58 -6.16 12.11 6.50
CA THR A 58 -6.80 12.97 7.51
C THR A 58 -5.69 13.58 8.36
N VAL A 59 -5.46 14.88 8.20
CA VAL A 59 -4.61 15.65 9.10
C VAL A 59 -5.32 15.67 10.45
N LYS A 60 -4.77 14.98 11.45
CA LYS A 60 -5.20 15.18 12.84
C LYS A 60 -4.60 16.51 13.27
N GLU A 61 -5.45 17.50 13.53
CA GLU A 61 -5.02 18.71 14.22
C GLU A 61 -4.56 18.27 15.61
N GLU A 62 -3.26 18.42 15.88
CA GLU A 62 -2.76 18.28 17.24
C GLU A 62 -3.27 19.47 18.03
N GLU A 63 -4.27 19.26 18.88
CA GLU A 63 -4.61 20.21 19.93
C GLU A 63 -3.35 20.44 20.78
N SER A 64 -2.68 21.56 20.50
CA SER A 64 -1.61 22.08 21.32
C SER A 64 -2.25 22.54 22.63
N GLN A 65 -2.39 21.62 23.58
CA GLN A 65 -2.78 21.96 24.94
C GLN A 65 -1.65 22.76 25.59
N SER A 66 -2.10 23.85 26.19
CA SER A 66 -1.37 25.01 26.71
C SER A 66 -0.46 24.72 27.89
#